data_AF-A0A951WH03-F1
#
_entry.id   AF-A0A951WH03-F1
#
_cell.length_a   1.000
_cell.length_b   1.000
_cell.length_c   1.000
_cell.angle_alpha   90.00
_cell.angle_beta   90.00
_cell.angle_gamma   90.00
#
_symmetry.space_group_name_H-M   'P 1'
#
loop_
_entity.id
_entity.type
_entity.pdbx_description
1 polymer ?
#
loop_
_entity_poly.entity_id
_entity_poly.type
_entity_poly.pdbx_seq_one_letter_code
_entity_poly.pdbx_strand_id
1 'polypeptide(L)'
;MGKIVVEALLRLLIIIVVVFFIRTAMPDDKFWLILTLFAVSAGVILPIWNSYKKFIAENKEVLENSLCSRCRHFDRSAVLCTKYEEHPRKDYIPCGGKDFEPR
;
A
#
# COMPACT_ATOMS: atom_id res chain seq x y z
N MET A 1 -2.90 5.25 4.39
CA MET A 1 -3.19 4.42 3.18
C MET A 1 -3.61 5.22 1.94
N GLY A 2 -4.37 6.31 2.06
CA GLY A 2 -4.92 7.03 0.89
C GLY A 2 -3.91 7.43 -0.20
N LYS A 3 -2.72 7.90 0.17
CA LYS A 3 -1.68 8.29 -0.81
C LYS A 3 -1.20 7.12 -1.68
N ILE A 4 -1.08 5.93 -1.11
CA ILE A 4 -0.67 4.71 -1.83
C ILE A 4 -1.78 4.27 -2.79
N VAL A 5 -3.04 4.35 -2.36
CA VAL A 5 -4.20 3.99 -3.18
C VAL A 5 -4.35 4.96 -4.35
N VAL A 6 -4.22 6.27 -4.14
CA VAL A 6 -4.32 7.29 -5.19
C VAL A 6 -3.18 7.13 -6.22
N GLU A 7 -1.96 6.87 -5.76
CA GLU A 7 -0.81 6.65 -6.65
C GLU A 7 -0.98 5.36 -7.48
N ALA A 8 -1.54 4.30 -6.90
CA ALA A 8 -1.88 3.08 -7.62
C ALA A 8 -2.97 3.32 -8.66
N LEU A 9 -4.04 4.06 -8.31
CA LEU A 9 -5.14 4.38 -9.21
C LEU A 9 -4.67 5.21 -10.41
N LEU A 10 -3.81 6.20 -10.16
CA LEU A 10 -3.24 7.05 -11.19
C LEU A 10 -2.37 6.24 -12.17
N ARG A 11 -1.50 5.35 -11.65
CA ARG A 11 -0.69 4.46 -12.50
C ARG A 11 -1.54 3.52 -13.34
N LEU A 12 -2.61 2.97 -12.75
CA LEU A 12 -3.54 2.09 -13.45
C LEU A 12 -4.22 2.83 -14.61
N LEU A 13 -4.67 4.06 -14.39
CA LEU A 13 -5.25 4.91 -15.43
C LEU A 13 -4.26 5.19 -16.57
N ILE A 14 -3.01 5.51 -16.25
CA ILE A 14 -1.95 5.71 -17.25
C ILE A 14 -1.72 4.44 -18.07
N ILE A 15 -1.65 3.26 -17.42
CA ILE A 15 -1.43 1.99 -18.11
C ILE A 15 -2.58 1.68 -19.07
N ILE A 16 -3.84 1.92 -18.68
CA ILE A 16 -4.99 1.72 -19.56
C ILE A 16 -4.87 2.61 -20.81
N VAL A 17 -4.54 3.89 -20.64
CA VAL A 17 -4.37 4.83 -21.75
C VAL A 17 -3.24 4.38 -22.69
N VAL A 18 -2.10 3.99 -22.12
CA VAL A 18 -0.94 3.52 -22.89
C VAL A 18 -1.27 2.24 -23.67
N VAL A 19 -1.90 1.26 -23.02
CA VAL A 19 -2.30 0.00 -23.68
C VAL A 19 -3.33 0.26 -24.79
N PHE A 20 -4.26 1.20 -24.59
CA PHE A 20 -5.22 1.60 -25.61
C PHE A 20 -4.53 2.21 -26.84
N PHE A 21 -3.59 3.14 -26.65
CA PHE A 21 -2.83 3.72 -27.75
C PHE A 21 -2.00 2.67 -28.49
N ILE A 22 -1.32 1.77 -27.78
CA ILE A 22 -0.56 0.69 -28.40
C ILE A 22 -1.49 -0.22 -29.23
N ARG A 23 -2.69 -0.53 -28.73
CA ARG A 23 -3.68 -1.31 -29.47
C ARG A 23 -4.14 -0.62 -30.75
N THR A 24 -4.29 0.71 -30.75
CA THR A 24 -4.63 1.43 -31.98
C THR A 24 -3.48 1.47 -32.99
N ALA A 25 -2.22 1.38 -32.55
CA ALA A 25 -1.05 1.40 -33.41
C ALA A 25 -0.66 0.01 -33.96
N MET A 26 -0.93 -1.06 -33.21
CA MET A 26 -0.64 -2.45 -33.60
C MET A 26 -1.89 -3.32 -33.44
N PRO A 27 -2.61 -3.62 -34.54
CA PRO A 27 -3.81 -4.45 -34.51
C PRO A 27 -3.53 -5.95 -34.42
N ASP A 28 -2.26 -6.37 -34.39
CA ASP A 28 -1.88 -7.79 -34.24
C ASP A 28 -2.37 -8.38 -32.91
N ASP A 29 -3.36 -9.26 -32.99
CA ASP A 29 -3.99 -9.90 -31.83
C ASP A 29 -3.07 -10.88 -31.10
N LYS A 30 -2.06 -11.40 -31.80
CA LYS A 30 -1.23 -12.51 -31.33
C LYS A 30 -0.42 -12.19 -30.07
N PHE A 31 -0.04 -10.92 -29.89
CA PHE A 31 0.80 -10.48 -28.76
C PHE A 31 0.06 -9.57 -27.77
N TRP A 32 -1.19 -9.21 -28.06
CA TRP A 32 -1.92 -8.23 -27.26
C TRP A 32 -2.12 -8.68 -25.81
N LEU A 33 -2.54 -9.93 -25.58
CA LEU A 33 -2.69 -10.50 -24.23
C LEU A 33 -1.36 -10.48 -23.44
N ILE A 34 -0.25 -10.88 -24.07
CA ILE A 34 1.06 -10.91 -23.42
C ILE A 34 1.52 -9.50 -23.05
N LEU A 35 1.35 -8.54 -23.96
CA LEU A 35 1.67 -7.14 -23.72
C LEU A 35 0.86 -6.56 -22.56
N THR A 36 -0.46 -6.83 -22.51
CA THR A 36 -1.32 -6.33 -21.42
C THR A 36 -0.93 -6.94 -20.06
N LEU A 37 -0.66 -8.24 -20.00
CA LEU A 37 -0.21 -8.91 -18.77
C LEU A 37 1.14 -8.38 -18.31
N PHE A 38 2.06 -8.13 -19.24
CA PHE A 38 3.36 -7.54 -18.93
C PHE A 38 3.23 -6.09 -18.44
N ALA A 39 2.41 -5.27 -19.09
CA ALA A 39 2.18 -3.87 -18.69
C ALA A 39 1.54 -3.77 -17.30
N VAL A 40 0.57 -4.64 -16.99
CA VAL A 40 -0.07 -4.68 -15.67
C VAL A 40 0.91 -5.19 -14.60
N SER A 41 1.63 -6.28 -14.87
CA SER A 41 2.58 -6.82 -13.89
C SER A 41 3.74 -5.85 -13.61
N ALA A 42 4.34 -5.27 -14.65
CA ALA A 42 5.43 -4.31 -14.50
C ALA A 42 4.97 -2.96 -13.93
N GLY A 43 3.80 -2.47 -14.37
CA GLY A 43 3.32 -1.13 -14.02
C GLY A 43 2.48 -1.05 -12.74
N VAL A 44 1.91 -2.17 -12.26
CA VAL A 44 1.05 -2.21 -11.06
C VAL A 44 1.68 -3.05 -9.95
N ILE A 45 2.06 -4.30 -10.23
CA ILE A 45 2.51 -5.22 -9.17
C ILE A 45 3.85 -4.79 -8.56
N LEU A 46 4.84 -4.48 -9.40
CA LEU A 46 6.16 -4.03 -8.93
C LEU A 46 6.10 -2.77 -8.04
N PRO A 47 5.44 -1.67 -8.47
CA PRO A 47 5.37 -0.48 -7.64
C PRO A 47 4.55 -0.69 -6.36
N ILE A 48 3.47 -1.47 -6.40
CA ILE A 48 2.70 -1.80 -5.19
C ILE A 48 3.60 -2.50 -4.18
N TRP A 49 4.40 -3.47 -4.63
CA TRP A 49 5.30 -4.20 -3.75
C TRP A 49 6.37 -3.29 -3.15
N ASN A 50 6.90 -2.35 -3.93
CA ASN A 50 7.89 -1.39 -3.46
C ASN A 50 7.30 -0.38 -2.47
N SER A 51 6.09 0.13 -2.75
CA SER A 51 5.34 1.01 -1.84
C SER A 51 4.98 0.30 -0.53
N TYR A 52 4.61 -0.98 -0.59
CA TYR A 52 4.34 -1.80 0.59
C TYR A 52 5.60 -2.03 1.44
N LYS A 53 6.72 -2.37 0.80
CA LYS A 53 8.02 -2.50 1.48
C LYS A 53 8.44 -1.20 2.15
N LYS A 54 8.28 -0.06 1.46
CA LYS A 54 8.59 1.26 2.02
C LYS A 54 7.70 1.60 3.22
N PHE A 55 6.41 1.31 3.14
CA PHE A 55 5.47 1.51 4.25
C PHE A 55 5.86 0.68 5.48
N ILE A 56 6.18 -0.60 5.29
CA ILE A 56 6.66 -1.46 6.39
C ILE A 56 7.99 -0.94 6.94
N ALA A 57 8.94 -0.55 6.08
CA ALA A 57 10.25 -0.06 6.51
C ALA A 57 10.15 1.22 7.34
N GLU A 58 9.32 2.18 6.92
CA GLU A 58 9.11 3.44 7.66
C GLU A 58 8.41 3.22 9.01
N ASN A 59 7.50 2.24 9.09
CA ASN A 59 6.74 1.95 10.29
C ASN A 59 7.32 0.81 11.12
N LYS A 60 8.46 0.23 10.72
CA LYS A 60 9.09 -0.91 11.39
C LYS A 60 9.35 -0.65 12.87
N GLU A 61 9.78 0.56 13.19
CA GLU A 61 10.04 0.96 14.58
C GLU A 61 8.77 1.04 15.42
N VAL A 62 7.65 1.47 14.84
CA VAL A 62 6.33 1.44 15.52
C VAL A 62 5.80 0.01 15.61
N LEU A 63 6.05 -0.82 14.59
CA LEU A 63 5.59 -2.21 14.52
C LEU A 63 6.34 -3.16 15.46
N GLU A 64 7.64 -2.93 15.71
CA GLU A 64 8.49 -3.83 16.50
C GLU A 64 8.83 -3.27 17.89
N ASN A 65 9.00 -1.94 18.04
CA ASN A 65 9.53 -1.35 19.28
C ASN A 65 8.51 -0.53 20.08
N SER A 66 7.27 -0.34 19.61
CA SER A 66 6.26 0.42 20.36
C SER A 66 5.41 -0.47 21.27
N LEU A 67 4.98 0.08 22.42
CA LEU A 67 3.95 -0.53 23.27
C LEU A 67 2.66 -0.85 22.49
N CYS A 68 2.30 -0.03 21.49
CA CYS A 68 1.13 -0.25 20.63
C CYS A 68 1.18 -1.56 19.83
N SER A 69 2.37 -2.05 19.44
CA SER A 69 2.54 -3.31 18.68
C SER A 69 2.03 -4.56 19.40
N ARG A 70 1.94 -4.49 20.74
CA ARG A 70 1.48 -5.55 21.64
C ARG A 70 0.02 -5.37 22.07
N CYS A 71 -0.62 -4.28 21.62
CA CYS A 71 -2.01 -3.97 21.97
C CYS A 71 -2.98 -4.80 21.12
N ARG A 72 -4.08 -5.25 21.73
CA ARG A 72 -5.15 -5.99 21.05
C ARG A 72 -5.76 -5.20 19.89
N HIS A 73 -5.98 -3.90 20.10
CA HIS A 73 -6.65 -2.97 19.17
C HIS A 73 -5.71 -2.35 18.12
N PHE A 74 -4.51 -2.89 17.95
CA PHE A 74 -3.57 -2.39 16.95
C PHE A 74 -3.61 -3.23 15.67
N ASP A 75 -3.94 -2.57 14.56
CA ASP A 75 -3.88 -3.15 13.22
C ASP A 75 -2.50 -2.89 12.60
N ARG A 76 -1.76 -3.98 12.37
CA ARG A 76 -0.41 -3.96 11.77
C ARG A 76 -0.42 -3.64 10.28
N SER A 77 -1.50 -3.97 9.58
CA SER A 77 -1.63 -3.69 8.15
C SER A 77 -1.82 -2.20 7.89
N ALA A 78 -2.46 -1.50 8.84
CA ALA A 78 -2.79 -0.10 8.77
C ALA A 78 -1.89 0.82 9.61
N VAL A 79 -1.14 0.26 10.56
CA VAL A 79 -0.47 1.03 11.61
C VAL A 79 -1.49 1.98 12.25
N LEU A 80 -2.58 1.39 12.74
CA LEU A 80 -3.77 2.09 13.21
C LEU A 80 -4.22 1.49 14.54
N CYS A 81 -4.54 2.34 15.51
CA CYS A 81 -5.31 1.93 16.68
C CYS A 81 -6.80 1.94 16.32
N THR A 82 -7.45 0.78 16.28
CA THR A 82 -8.86 0.65 15.89
C THR A 82 -9.82 1.23 16.93
N LYS A 83 -9.39 1.36 18.20
CA LYS A 83 -10.20 1.92 19.30
C LYS A 83 -10.34 3.44 19.23
N TYR A 84 -9.27 4.12 18.78
CA TYR A 84 -9.21 5.59 18.72
C TYR A 84 -9.18 6.13 17.28
N GLU A 85 -9.14 5.25 16.28
CA GLU A 85 -8.96 5.58 14.85
C GLU A 85 -7.71 6.45 14.57
N GLU A 86 -6.72 6.38 15.45
CA GLU A 86 -5.49 7.17 15.40
C GLU A 86 -4.31 6.33 14.91
N HIS A 87 -3.42 6.96 14.12
CA HIS A 87 -2.19 6.34 13.66
C HIS A 87 -1.06 6.60 14.66
N PRO A 88 -0.54 5.57 15.37
CA PRO A 88 0.64 5.73 16.21
C PRO A 88 1.87 6.14 15.38
N ARG A 89 2.69 7.02 15.96
CA ARG A 89 3.99 7.44 15.41
C ARG A 89 5.07 7.17 16.46
N LYS A 90 6.35 7.30 16.09
CA LYS A 90 7.47 7.04 17.02
C LYS A 90 7.38 7.88 18.30
N ASP A 91 6.90 9.11 18.17
CA ASP A 91 6.76 10.12 19.20
C ASP A 91 5.31 10.27 19.70
N TYR A 92 4.37 9.54 19.12
CA TYR A 92 2.95 9.68 19.41
C TYR A 92 2.28 8.34 19.67
N ILE A 93 1.88 8.15 20.93
CA ILE A 93 1.14 6.97 21.40
C ILE A 93 -0.32 7.39 21.56
N PRO A 94 -1.27 6.82 20.79
CA PRO A 94 -2.70 7.07 20.97
C PRO A 94 -3.10 6.70 22.40
N CYS A 95 -3.96 7.52 23.03
CA CYS A 95 -4.33 7.47 24.46
C CYS A 95 -3.19 7.55 25.50
N GLY A 96 -1.95 7.82 25.08
CA GLY A 96 -0.79 7.87 25.97
C GLY A 96 -0.48 6.53 26.67
N GLY A 97 -1.00 5.42 26.15
CA GLY A 97 -0.84 4.08 26.73
C GLY A 97 -1.76 3.77 27.92
N LYS A 98 -2.69 4.65 28.29
CA LYS A 98 -3.60 4.45 29.43
C LYS A 98 -4.59 3.31 29.22
N ASP A 99 -5.07 3.13 28.00
CA ASP A 99 -6.01 2.06 27.62
C ASP A 99 -5.31 0.90 26.91
N PHE A 100 -4.07 0.64 27.29
CA PHE A 100 -3.30 -0.47 26.74
C PHE A 100 -3.89 -1.81 27.21
N GLU A 101 -4.42 -2.58 26.27
CA GLU A 101 -4.88 -3.95 26.49
C GLU A 101 -3.89 -4.91 25.84
N PRO A 102 -3.13 -5.71 26.62
CA PRO A 102 -2.22 -6.69 26.06
C PRO A 102 -3.00 -7.78 25.31
N ARG A 103 -2.38 -8.32 24.25
CA ARG A 103 -2.84 -9.56 23.62
C ARG A 103 -2.52 -10.79 24.46
#